data_AF-D4ZGC5-F1
#
_entry.id   AF-D4ZGC5-F1
#
_cell.length_a   1.000
_cell.length_b   1.000
_cell.length_c   1.000
_cell.angle_alpha   90.00
_cell.angle_beta   90.00
_cell.angle_gamma   90.00
#
_symmetry.space_group_name_H-M   'P 1'
#
loop_
_entity.id
_entity.type
_entity.pdbx_description
1 polymer ?
#
loop_
_entity_poly.entity_id
_entity_poly.type
_entity_poly.pdbx_seq_one_letter_code
_entity_poly.pdbx_strand_id
1 'polypeptide(L)' 'MGLFEVITVAIVAVFGVKAFKEYNLRKAGVDTSEVDVLKSELVRLQERVATLETIVTDKSYQLGEQIDKL' A
#
# COMPACT_ATOMS: atom_id res chain seq x y z
N MET A 1 43.00 -16.05 21.30
CA MET A 1 41.58 -16.43 21.23
C MET A 1 41.39 -17.67 22.09
N GLY A 2 40.76 -17.53 23.26
CA GLY A 2 40.45 -18.65 24.15
C GLY A 2 39.33 -19.53 23.60
N LEU A 3 39.23 -20.77 24.07
CA LEU A 3 38.21 -21.74 23.64
C LEU A 3 36.77 -21.17 23.75
N PHE A 4 36.51 -20.40 24.81
CA PHE A 4 35.24 -19.72 25.05
C PHE A 4 34.89 -18.67 23.99
N GLU A 5 35.89 -17.91 23.51
CA GLU A 5 35.69 -16.89 22.47
C GLU A 5 35.34 -17.54 21.14
N VAL A 6 36.01 -18.65 20.78
CA VAL A 6 35.73 -19.41 19.56
C VAL A 6 34.32 -19.98 19.56
N ILE A 7 33.87 -20.54 20.69
CA ILE A 7 32.52 -21.07 20.85
C ILE A 7 31.47 -19.96 20.70
N THR A 8 31.70 -18.81 21.33
CA THR A 8 30.79 -17.66 21.26
C THR A 8 30.63 -17.15 19.83
N VAL A 9 31.74 -17.00 19.09
CA VAL A 9 31.71 -16.56 17.69
C VAL A 9 30.97 -17.55 16.81
N ALA A 10 31.15 -18.86 17.01
CA ALA A 10 30.43 -19.89 16.26
C ALA A 10 28.91 -19.81 16.49
N ILE A 11 28.47 -19.60 17.73
CA ILE A 11 27.05 -19.45 18.07
C ILE A 11 26.48 -18.20 17.40
N VAL A 12 27.13 -17.04 17.55
CA VAL A 12 26.68 -15.78 16.95
C VAL A 12 26.61 -15.88 15.42
N ALA A 13 27.58 -16.54 14.78
CA ALA A 13 27.56 -16.75 13.33
C ALA A 13 26.35 -17.59 12.88
N VAL A 14 26.04 -18.68 13.58
CA VAL A 14 24.89 -19.54 13.26
C VAL A 14 23.56 -18.77 13.41
N PHE A 15 23.40 -18.02 14.50
CA PHE A 15 22.19 -17.22 14.71
C PHE A 15 22.10 -16.04 13.73
N GLY A 16 23.22 -15.37 13.42
CA GLY A 16 23.28 -14.29 12.45
C GLY A 16 22.87 -14.71 11.03
N VAL A 17 23.38 -15.87 10.56
CA VAL A 17 23.00 -16.41 9.24
C VAL A 17 21.51 -16.78 9.20
N LYS A 18 20.97 -17.39 10.26
CA LYS A 18 19.52 -17.70 10.34
C LYS A 18 18.67 -16.44 10.32
N ALA A 19 19.04 -15.42 11.10
CA ALA A 19 18.33 -14.15 11.14
C ALA A 19 18.38 -13.42 9.78
N PHE A 20 19.53 -13.40 9.12
CA PHE A 20 19.68 -12.78 7.80
C PHE A 20 18.86 -13.49 6.71
N LYS A 21 18.85 -14.84 6.73
CA LYS A 21 18.05 -15.64 5.80
C LYS A 21 16.55 -15.39 5.99
N GLU A 22 16.08 -15.41 7.23
CA GLU A 22 14.68 -15.14 7.57
C GLU A 22 14.26 -13.71 7.20
N TYR A 23 15.13 -12.73 7.46
CA TYR A 23 14.90 -11.33 7.09
C TYR A 23 14.79 -11.15 5.58
N ASN A 24 15.69 -11.76 4.80
CA ASN A 24 15.65 -11.69 3.34
C ASN A 24 14.45 -12.44 2.74
N LEU A 25 14.08 -13.59 3.30
CA LEU A 25 12.88 -14.32 2.87
C LEU A 25 11.61 -13.50 3.12
N ARG A 26 11.50 -12.86 4.29
CA ARG A 26 10.39 -11.95 4.60
C ARG A 26 10.35 -10.75 3.66
N LYS A 27 11.50 -10.14 3.37
CA LYS A 27 11.58 -9.00 2.44
C LYS A 27 11.27 -9.38 0.99
N ALA A 28 11.63 -10.60 0.57
CA ALA A 28 11.27 -11.14 -0.73
C ALA A 28 9.80 -11.59 -0.82
N GLY A 29 9.17 -11.89 0.31
CA GLY A 29 7.81 -12.42 0.41
C GLY A 29 6.71 -11.41 0.75
N VAL A 30 7.02 -10.12 0.91
CA VAL A 30 5.96 -9.10 0.98
C VAL A 30 5.55 -8.78 -0.45
N ASP A 31 4.58 -9.54 -0.95
CA ASP A 31 3.91 -9.25 -2.21
C ASP A 31 3.06 -7.99 -2.04
N THR A 32 3.61 -6.83 -2.42
CA THR A 32 2.89 -5.55 -2.39
C THR A 32 1.97 -5.37 -3.59
N SER A 33 1.94 -6.33 -4.53
CA SER A 33 1.13 -6.21 -5.74
C SER A 33 -0.36 -6.06 -5.42
N GLU A 34 -0.86 -6.77 -4.41
CA GLU A 34 -2.25 -6.66 -3.96
C GLU A 34 -2.55 -5.27 -3.38
N VAL A 35 -1.61 -4.69 -2.64
CA VAL A 35 -1.72 -3.33 -2.10
C VAL A 35 -1.70 -2.29 -3.22
N ASP A 36 -0.88 -2.48 -4.24
CA ASP A 36 -0.79 -1.56 -5.38
C ASP A 36 -2.02 -1.67 -6.29
N VAL A 37 -2.58 -2.87 -6.48
CA VAL A 37 -3.86 -3.09 -7.15
C VAL A 37 -4.98 -2.38 -6.39
N LEU A 38 -5.10 -2.58 -5.08
CA LEU A 38 -6.10 -1.92 -4.24
C LEU A 38 -5.98 -0.38 -4.27
N LYS A 39 -4.76 0.16 -4.26
CA LYS A 39 -4.52 1.59 -4.43
C LYS A 39 -5.00 2.09 -5.80
N SER A 40 -4.73 1.35 -6.87
CA SER A 40 -5.17 1.72 -8.21
C SER A 40 -6.71 1.74 -8.32
N GLU A 41 -7.38 0.78 -7.68
CA GLU A 41 -8.84 0.74 -7.63
C GLU A 41 -9.41 1.92 -6.83
N LEU A 42 -8.80 2.28 -5.70
CA LEU A 42 -9.21 3.45 -4.93
C LEU A 42 -9.11 4.75 -5.73
N VAL A 43 -8.02 4.96 -6.46
CA VAL A 43 -7.86 6.15 -7.32
C VAL A 43 -8.96 6.20 -8.38
N ARG A 44 -9.21 5.07 -9.05
CA ARG A 44 -10.26 4.97 -10.08
C ARG A 44 -11.67 5.22 -9.50
N LEU A 45 -11.95 4.75 -8.29
CA LEU A 45 -13.22 5.04 -7.61
C LEU A 45 -13.35 6.52 -7.26
N GLN A 46 -12.29 7.15 -6.76
CA GLN A 46 -12.29 8.58 -6.44
C GLN A 46 -12.56 9.45 -7.68
N GLU A 47 -11.93 9.15 -8.82
CA GLU A 47 -12.18 9.86 -10.09
C GLU A 47 -13.64 9.76 -10.53
N ARG A 48 -14.25 8.57 -10.38
CA ARG A 48 -15.66 8.35 -10.73
C ARG A 48 -16.59 9.12 -9.79
N VAL A 49 -16.30 9.15 -8.49
CA VAL A 49 -17.07 9.93 -7.52
C VAL A 49 -16.98 11.41 -7.85
N ALA A 50 -15.80 11.95 -8.11
CA ALA A 50 -15.62 13.35 -8.49
C ALA A 50 -16.37 13.72 -9.78
N THR A 51 -16.38 12.81 -10.76
CA THR A 51 -17.13 12.99 -12.01
C THR A 51 -18.64 12.99 -11.75
N LEU A 52 -19.12 12.07 -10.93
CA LEU A 52 -20.54 12.00 -10.56
C LEU A 52 -20.97 13.22 -9.75
N GLU A 53 -20.15 13.69 -8.81
CA GLU A 53 -20.37 14.94 -8.08
C GLU A 53 -20.50 16.11 -9.05
N THR A 54 -19.58 16.23 -10.01
CA THR A 54 -19.64 17.29 -11.03
C THR A 54 -20.92 17.21 -11.85
N ILE A 55 -21.29 16.02 -12.34
CA ILE A 55 -22.52 15.83 -13.14
C ILE A 55 -23.77 16.17 -12.33
N VAL A 56 -23.83 15.73 -11.07
CA VAL A 56 -24.98 15.99 -10.19
C VAL A 56 -25.07 17.48 -9.88
N THR A 57 -23.97 18.12 -9.50
CA THR A 57 -23.93 19.55 -9.16
C THR A 57 -24.22 20.43 -10.38
N ASP A 58 -23.66 20.15 -11.55
CA ASP A 58 -23.87 20.95 -12.76
C ASP A 58 -25.30 20.82 -13.29
N LYS A 59 -25.84 19.58 -13.33
CA LYS A 59 -27.24 19.36 -13.74
C LYS A 59 -28.24 19.97 -12.77
N SER A 60 -28.00 19.89 -11.46
CA SER A 60 -28.91 20.47 -10.47
C SER A 60 -28.93 21.99 -10.52
N TYR A 61 -27.80 22.65 -10.80
CA TYR A 61 -27.75 24.09 -11.08
C TYR A 61 -28.49 24.46 -12.37
N GLN A 62 -28.28 23.72 -13.46
CA GLN A 62 -28.97 23.99 -14.74
C GLN A 62 -30.48 23.78 -14.66
N LEU A 63 -30.95 22.80 -13.89
CA LEU A 63 -32.38 22.58 -13.68
C LEU A 63 -33.01 23.67 -12.81
N GLY A 64 -32.35 24.08 -11.73
CA GLY A 64 -32.82 25.17 -10.86
C GLY A 64 -32.97 26.48 -11.63
N GLU A 65 -31.97 26.84 -12.45
CA GLU A 65 -32.00 28.09 -13.23
C GLU A 65 -33.07 28.09 -14.33
N GLN A 66 -33.41 26.92 -14.89
CA GLN A 66 -34.49 26.78 -15.87
C GLN A 66 -35.88 26.85 -15.24
N ILE A 67 -36.03 26.35 -14.01
CA ILE A 67 -37.27 26.44 -13.25
C ILE A 67 -37.53 27.88 -12.79
N ASP A 68 -36.51 28.61 -12.32
CA ASP A 68 -36.67 30.01 -11.90
C ASP A 68 -36.96 30.99 -13.06
N LYS A 69 -36.67 30.59 -14.31
CA LYS A 69 -36.98 31.36 -15.52
C LYS A 69 -38.37 31.07 -16.12
N LEU A 70 -39.11 30.11 -15.56
CA LEU A 70 -40.50 29.78 -15.90
C LEU A 70 -41.48 30.47 -14.95
#